data_AF-B4QCC8-F1
#
_entry.id   AF-B4QCC8-F1
#
_cell.length_a   1.000
_cell.length_b   1.000
_cell.length_c   1.000
_cell.angle_alpha   90.00
_cell.angle_beta   90.00
_cell.angle_gamma   90.00
#
_symmetry.space_group_name_H-M   'P 1'
#
loop_
_entity.id
_entity.type
_entity.pdbx_description
1 polymer ?
#
loop_
_entity_poly.entity_id
_entity_poly.type
_entity_poly.pdbx_seq_one_letter_code
_entity_poly.pdbx_strand_id
1 'polypeptide(L)'
;MSITGTTTNPSAMDMNLRIERISRSEFGFSGTFFWNIDMDDSVMVEMRILSSYSGDESDYKLTPMSIPPQKFTEYINTFYKDMLMPNLGNCTDLPVYENEFVPPWPLATYNFTRCALNGEGLPDILADGYYKGEAIITAQPTVEVTVAVVLRIRTKMF
;
A
#
# COMPACT_ATOMS: atom_id res chain seq x y z
N MET A 1 7.17 -11.61 -6.71
CA MET A 1 6.77 -10.49 -5.85
C MET A 1 8.00 -9.98 -5.13
N SER A 2 8.17 -8.67 -4.98
CA SER A 2 9.07 -8.03 -4.00
C SER A 2 8.25 -7.04 -3.16
N ILE A 3 8.69 -6.77 -1.93
CA ILE A 3 8.14 -5.71 -1.07
C ILE A 3 9.29 -5.01 -0.37
N THR A 4 9.25 -3.69 -0.34
CA THR A 4 10.29 -2.84 0.25
C THR A 4 9.67 -1.65 0.97
N GLY A 5 10.31 -1.22 2.04
CA GLY A 5 9.92 -0.07 2.83
C GLY A 5 11.06 0.91 3.01
N THR A 6 10.80 2.20 2.85
CA THR A 6 11.76 3.27 3.16
C THR A 6 11.08 4.33 4.01
N THR A 7 11.84 4.92 4.93
CA THR A 7 11.41 6.01 5.80
C THR A 7 12.57 6.98 5.99
N THR A 8 12.29 8.28 6.02
CA THR A 8 13.29 9.31 6.36
C THR A 8 13.44 9.50 7.86
N ASN A 9 12.50 9.02 8.67
CA ASN A 9 12.49 9.16 10.12
C ASN A 9 11.80 7.96 10.81
N PRO A 10 12.56 6.91 11.16
CA PRO A 10 12.04 5.71 11.82
C PRO A 10 11.34 5.96 13.17
N SER A 11 11.63 7.07 13.86
CA SER A 11 10.98 7.40 15.14
C SER A 11 9.58 7.98 14.96
N ALA A 12 9.25 8.48 13.76
CA ALA A 12 7.93 8.95 13.38
C ALA A 12 7.11 7.84 12.74
N MET A 13 7.71 7.13 11.78
CA MET A 13 7.11 5.99 11.10
C MET A 13 8.18 5.02 10.65
N ASP A 14 7.96 3.73 10.89
CA ASP A 14 8.88 2.67 10.47
C ASP A 14 8.12 1.41 10.07
N MET A 15 8.76 0.55 9.30
CA MET A 15 8.13 -0.68 8.85
C MET A 15 9.11 -1.84 8.74
N ASN A 16 8.60 -3.02 9.02
CA ASN A 16 9.32 -4.27 8.84
C ASN A 16 8.41 -5.22 8.07
N LEU A 17 8.61 -5.27 6.75
CA LEU A 17 7.79 -6.06 5.84
C LEU A 17 8.63 -7.18 5.24
N ARG A 18 8.04 -8.37 5.13
CA ARG A 18 8.67 -9.53 4.49
C ARG A 18 7.68 -10.26 3.61
N ILE A 19 8.19 -10.86 2.54
CA ILE A 19 7.41 -11.78 1.73
C ILE A 19 7.24 -13.08 2.47
N GLU A 20 6.02 -13.62 2.40
CA GLU A 20 5.69 -14.91 2.95
C GLU A 20 5.03 -15.78 1.87
N ARG A 21 5.46 -17.04 1.80
CA ARG A 21 4.78 -18.03 0.96
C ARG A 21 3.56 -18.55 1.72
N ILE A 22 2.37 -18.26 1.21
CA ILE A 22 1.11 -18.67 1.85
C ILE A 22 0.80 -20.12 1.50
N SER A 23 0.86 -20.44 0.21
CA SER A 23 0.60 -21.79 -0.31
C SER A 23 1.53 -22.14 -1.47
N ARG A 24 1.28 -23.25 -2.17
CA ARG A 24 2.13 -23.68 -3.29
C ARG A 24 2.22 -22.63 -4.40
N SER A 25 1.12 -21.91 -4.62
CA SER A 25 0.90 -20.96 -5.73
C SER A 25 0.61 -19.53 -5.26
N GLU A 26 0.59 -19.28 -3.96
CA GLU A 26 0.18 -18.00 -3.39
C GLU A 26 1.30 -17.42 -2.53
N PHE A 27 1.59 -16.15 -2.79
CA PHE A 27 2.53 -15.34 -2.04
C PHE A 27 1.77 -14.16 -1.45
N GLY A 28 2.17 -13.78 -0.25
CA GLY A 28 1.70 -12.58 0.41
C GLY A 28 2.83 -11.92 1.16
N PHE A 29 2.49 -11.08 2.12
CA PHE A 29 3.45 -10.44 3.01
C PHE A 29 2.98 -10.49 4.46
N SER A 30 3.95 -10.42 5.36
CA SER A 30 3.73 -10.24 6.78
C SER A 30 4.67 -9.15 7.28
N GLY A 31 4.33 -8.53 8.41
CA GLY A 31 5.18 -7.49 8.96
C GLY A 31 4.48 -6.57 9.94
N THR A 32 5.14 -5.46 10.21
CA THR A 32 4.63 -4.40 11.09
C THR A 32 4.79 -3.04 10.45
N PHE A 33 3.88 -2.13 10.76
CA PHE A 33 3.99 -0.71 10.45
C PHE A 33 3.81 0.09 11.75
N PHE A 34 4.92 0.65 12.24
CA PHE A 34 4.96 1.57 13.37
C PHE A 34 4.54 2.99 12.95
N TRP A 35 3.60 3.56 13.68
CA TRP A 35 3.00 4.86 13.41
C TRP A 35 2.97 5.71 14.69
N ASN A 36 3.69 6.84 14.69
CA ASN A 36 3.88 7.67 15.88
C ASN A 36 3.81 9.17 15.58
N ILE A 37 2.99 9.56 14.60
CA ILE A 37 2.62 10.95 14.34
C ILE A 37 1.12 11.07 14.15
N ASP A 38 0.58 12.24 14.49
CA ASP A 38 -0.81 12.56 14.23
C ASP A 38 -1.05 12.68 12.73
N MET A 39 -2.16 12.09 12.29
CA MET A 39 -2.59 12.09 10.90
C MET A 39 -3.72 13.07 10.72
N ASP A 40 -3.36 14.28 10.30
CA ASP A 40 -4.28 15.37 10.02
C ASP A 40 -4.25 15.74 8.53
N ASP A 41 -4.95 16.82 8.19
CA ASP A 41 -5.07 17.35 6.83
C ASP A 41 -3.76 17.92 6.24
N SER A 42 -2.68 18.02 7.04
CA SER A 42 -1.35 18.40 6.55
C SER A 42 -0.56 17.21 6.00
N VAL A 43 -1.00 15.98 6.32
CA VAL A 43 -0.35 14.76 5.84
C VAL A 43 -0.92 14.35 4.50
N MET A 44 -0.03 14.19 3.52
CA MET A 44 -0.37 13.81 2.16
C MET A 44 -0.14 12.32 1.92
N VAL A 45 -1.04 11.69 1.17
CA VAL A 45 -0.93 10.31 0.71
C VAL A 45 -1.00 10.28 -0.81
N GLU A 46 -0.11 9.51 -1.42
CA GLU A 46 -0.07 9.26 -2.86
C GLU A 46 0.02 7.75 -3.11
N MET A 47 -0.62 7.27 -4.18
CA MET A 47 -0.39 5.92 -4.68
C MET A 47 0.06 5.94 -6.12
N ARG A 48 1.31 5.56 -6.38
CA ARG A 48 1.85 5.44 -7.74
C ARG A 48 1.72 4.02 -8.21
N ILE A 49 1.03 3.82 -9.33
CA ILE A 49 0.96 2.53 -10.01
C ILE A 49 1.78 2.65 -11.28
N LEU A 50 2.91 1.96 -11.34
CA LEU A 50 3.80 1.93 -12.49
C LEU A 50 3.75 0.57 -13.19
N SER A 51 3.90 0.55 -14.51
CA SER A 51 3.96 -0.67 -15.31
C SER A 51 5.25 -0.73 -16.12
N SER A 52 5.80 -1.94 -16.28
CA SER A 52 6.96 -2.27 -17.11
C SER A 52 6.75 -3.60 -17.81
N TYR A 53 7.21 -3.72 -19.06
CA TYR A 53 7.16 -5.00 -19.78
C TYR A 53 8.34 -5.92 -19.42
N SER A 54 9.54 -5.35 -19.29
CA SER A 54 10.80 -6.05 -18.99
C SER A 54 10.95 -6.38 -17.50
N GLY A 55 10.43 -5.49 -16.64
CA GLY A 55 10.70 -5.47 -15.21
C GLY A 55 11.96 -4.69 -14.83
N ASP A 56 12.68 -4.12 -15.81
CA ASP A 56 13.83 -3.25 -15.57
C ASP A 56 13.40 -1.93 -14.93
N GLU A 57 14.19 -1.46 -13.97
CA GLU A 57 13.88 -0.27 -13.17
C GLU A 57 13.72 1.00 -14.03
N SER A 58 14.49 1.13 -15.11
CA SER A 58 14.39 2.25 -16.05
C SER A 58 13.11 2.27 -16.87
N ASP A 59 12.40 1.14 -16.94
CA ASP A 59 11.31 0.93 -17.88
C ASP A 59 9.93 1.13 -17.24
N TYR A 60 9.87 1.29 -15.92
CA TYR A 60 8.64 1.58 -15.20
C TYR A 60 8.10 2.96 -15.59
N LYS A 61 6.82 2.98 -15.99
CA LYS A 61 6.09 4.19 -16.34
C LYS A 61 4.84 4.31 -15.51
N LEU A 62 4.56 5.53 -15.04
CA LEU A 62 3.34 5.84 -14.30
C LEU A 62 2.11 5.51 -15.16
N THR A 63 1.14 4.87 -14.54
CA THR A 63 -0.14 4.52 -15.18
C THR A 63 -1.23 5.50 -14.77
N PRO A 64 -2.30 5.65 -15.58
CA PRO A 64 -3.48 6.44 -15.22
C PRO A 64 -4.23 5.94 -13.97
N MET A 65 -3.90 4.75 -13.47
CA MET A 65 -4.52 4.15 -12.26
C MET A 65 -3.89 4.68 -10.96
N SER A 66 -2.88 5.53 -11.07
CA SER A 66 -2.25 6.17 -9.92
C SER A 66 -3.20 7.17 -9.27
N ILE A 67 -3.15 7.21 -7.94
CA ILE A 67 -3.92 8.13 -7.12
C ILE A 67 -3.01 9.33 -6.83
N PRO A 68 -3.36 10.54 -7.27
CA PRO A 68 -2.55 11.72 -7.03
C PRO A 68 -2.45 12.03 -5.52
N PRO A 69 -1.47 12.84 -5.10
CA PRO A 69 -1.36 13.27 -3.72
C PRO A 69 -2.67 13.92 -3.24
N GLN A 70 -3.22 13.39 -2.16
CA GLN A 70 -4.42 13.92 -1.49
C GLN A 70 -4.25 13.87 0.02
N LYS A 71 -5.15 14.49 0.78
CA LYS A 71 -5.07 14.48 2.24
C LYS A 71 -5.32 13.09 2.79
N PHE A 72 -4.68 12.76 3.91
CA PHE A 72 -4.89 11.48 4.57
C PHE A 72 -6.37 11.22 4.90
N THR A 73 -7.09 12.22 5.41
CA THR A 73 -8.52 12.12 5.74
C THR A 73 -9.39 11.78 4.52
N GLU A 74 -9.11 12.39 3.36
CA GLU A 74 -9.76 12.09 2.09
C GLU A 74 -9.44 10.67 1.62
N TYR A 75 -8.18 10.24 1.75
CA TYR A 75 -7.75 8.88 1.43
C TYR A 75 -8.47 7.82 2.29
N ILE A 76 -8.62 8.05 3.59
CA ILE A 76 -9.35 7.12 4.49
C ILE A 76 -10.82 7.00 4.10
N ASN A 77 -11.44 8.09 3.64
CA ASN A 77 -12.85 8.08 3.26
C ASN A 77 -13.12 7.54 1.85
N THR A 78 -12.08 7.31 1.05
CA THR A 78 -12.18 6.82 -0.33
C THR A 78 -11.41 5.51 -0.49
N PHE A 79 -10.19 5.57 -1.03
CA PHE A 79 -9.38 4.42 -1.43
C PHE A 79 -9.04 3.47 -0.30
N TYR A 80 -8.94 3.95 0.94
CA TYR A 80 -8.75 3.06 2.08
C TYR A 80 -9.92 2.09 2.24
N LYS A 81 -11.16 2.59 2.21
CA LYS A 81 -12.38 1.78 2.33
C LYS A 81 -12.65 0.95 1.10
N ASP A 82 -12.44 1.52 -0.08
CA ASP A 82 -12.89 0.93 -1.33
C ASP A 82 -11.84 -0.02 -1.95
N MET A 83 -10.57 0.07 -1.54
CA MET A 83 -9.48 -0.70 -2.13
C MET A 83 -8.55 -1.32 -1.08
N LEU A 84 -8.07 -0.58 -0.07
CA LEU A 84 -7.11 -1.14 0.89
C LEU A 84 -7.76 -2.18 1.81
N MET A 85 -8.88 -1.83 2.44
CA MET A 85 -9.58 -2.69 3.40
C MET A 85 -10.20 -3.96 2.79
N PRO A 86 -10.77 -3.95 1.57
CA PRO A 86 -11.23 -5.16 0.90
C PRO A 86 -10.09 -6.17 0.63
N ASN A 87 -8.87 -5.67 0.38
CA ASN A 87 -7.70 -6.55 0.18
C ASN A 87 -7.06 -7.01 1.49
N LEU A 88 -6.95 -6.13 2.48
CA LEU A 88 -6.08 -6.35 3.65
C LEU A 88 -6.83 -6.53 4.97
N GLY A 89 -8.12 -6.22 5.02
CA GLY A 89 -8.87 -6.11 6.28
C GLY A 89 -9.00 -7.39 7.10
N ASN A 90 -8.80 -8.55 6.46
CA ASN A 90 -8.83 -9.84 7.15
C ASN A 90 -7.46 -10.27 7.72
N CYS A 91 -6.39 -9.55 7.39
CA CYS A 91 -5.02 -9.94 7.70
C CYS A 91 -4.24 -8.86 8.47
N THR A 92 -4.90 -7.74 8.80
CA THR A 92 -4.32 -6.62 9.54
C THR A 92 -5.21 -6.15 10.67
N ASP A 93 -4.62 -5.46 11.63
CA ASP A 93 -5.29 -4.76 12.74
C ASP A 93 -5.44 -3.25 12.48
N LEU A 94 -5.28 -2.80 11.22
CA LEU A 94 -5.58 -1.41 10.85
C LEU A 94 -7.04 -1.04 11.20
N PRO A 95 -7.31 0.20 11.62
CA PRO A 95 -8.65 0.62 12.05
C PRO A 95 -9.68 0.55 10.92
N VAL A 96 -10.86 -0.01 11.21
CA VAL A 96 -11.98 -0.04 10.26
C VAL A 96 -13.00 1.01 10.63
N TYR A 97 -13.42 1.83 9.66
CA TYR A 97 -14.44 2.87 9.86
C TYR A 97 -15.61 2.62 8.93
N GLU A 98 -16.80 2.35 9.49
CA GLU A 98 -18.04 2.21 8.72
C GLU A 98 -18.55 3.58 8.24
N ASN A 99 -18.42 4.60 9.09
CA ASN A 99 -18.81 5.98 8.80
C ASN A 99 -17.61 6.83 8.37
N GLU A 100 -17.84 8.10 8.08
CA GLU A 100 -16.77 9.05 7.80
C GLU A 100 -15.70 9.01 8.90
N PHE A 101 -14.43 8.97 8.50
CA PHE A 101 -13.31 8.98 9.42
C PHE A 101 -13.27 10.29 10.19
N VAL A 102 -13.20 10.18 11.52
CA VAL A 102 -13.01 11.30 12.43
C VAL A 102 -11.65 11.11 13.10
N PRO A 103 -10.68 12.03 12.91
CA PRO A 103 -9.40 12.00 13.60
C PRO A 103 -9.53 11.90 15.13
N PRO A 104 -8.54 11.34 15.84
CA PRO A 104 -7.20 10.99 15.35
C PRO A 104 -7.09 9.56 14.80
N TRP A 105 -6.12 9.36 13.91
CA TRP A 105 -5.64 8.01 13.59
C TRP A 105 -4.84 7.46 14.78
N PRO A 106 -5.09 6.22 15.25
CA PRO A 106 -4.40 5.69 16.43
C PRO A 106 -2.88 5.60 16.21
N LEU A 107 -2.13 6.06 17.20
CA LEU A 107 -0.68 5.85 17.27
C LEU A 107 -0.44 4.43 17.77
N ALA A 108 0.12 3.58 16.91
CA ALA A 108 0.28 2.17 17.19
C ALA A 108 1.32 1.53 16.27
N THR A 109 1.67 0.28 16.59
CA THR A 109 2.30 -0.63 15.64
C THR A 109 1.23 -1.56 15.10
N TYR A 110 0.92 -1.41 13.82
CA TYR A 110 -0.03 -2.26 13.11
C TYR A 110 0.66 -3.54 12.62
N ASN A 111 -0.04 -4.65 12.68
CA ASN A 111 0.42 -5.96 12.26
C ASN A 111 -0.22 -6.37 10.94
N PHE A 112 0.57 -7.03 10.10
CA PHE A 112 0.13 -7.67 8.87
C PHE A 112 0.53 -9.14 8.94
N THR A 113 -0.44 -10.04 8.85
CA THR A 113 -0.21 -11.48 9.00
C THR A 113 -0.67 -12.21 7.76
N ARG A 114 0.28 -12.62 6.92
CA ARG A 114 0.03 -13.41 5.70
C ARG A 114 -0.99 -12.75 4.77
N CYS A 115 -0.86 -11.44 4.59
CA CYS A 115 -1.70 -10.65 3.71
C CYS A 115 -1.46 -10.99 2.24
N ALA A 116 -2.53 -11.38 1.54
CA ALA A 116 -2.55 -11.56 0.09
C ALA A 116 -3.53 -10.56 -0.53
N LEU A 117 -3.17 -9.98 -1.67
CA LEU A 117 -4.09 -9.16 -2.44
C LEU A 117 -5.08 -10.09 -3.17
N ASN A 118 -6.37 -9.89 -2.96
CA ASN A 118 -7.44 -10.66 -3.60
C ASN A 118 -7.95 -9.99 -4.89
N GLY A 119 -7.58 -8.74 -5.15
CA GLY A 119 -7.97 -7.98 -6.33
C GLY A 119 -9.23 -7.14 -6.16
N GLU A 120 -9.87 -7.16 -4.99
CA GLU A 120 -11.07 -6.36 -4.74
C GLU A 120 -10.72 -4.85 -4.75
N GLY A 121 -11.52 -4.04 -5.45
CA GLY A 121 -11.22 -2.60 -5.60
C GLY A 121 -10.04 -2.28 -6.52
N LEU A 122 -9.40 -3.29 -7.15
CA LEU A 122 -8.42 -3.10 -8.21
C LEU A 122 -9.07 -3.20 -9.60
N PRO A 123 -8.43 -2.66 -10.66
CA PRO A 123 -8.95 -2.77 -12.02
C PRO A 123 -9.09 -4.23 -12.50
N ASP A 124 -10.23 -4.54 -13.14
CA ASP A 124 -10.56 -5.89 -13.63
C ASP A 124 -9.62 -6.40 -14.74
N ILE A 125 -9.04 -5.47 -15.50
CA ILE A 125 -8.21 -5.78 -16.67
C ILE A 125 -6.87 -5.08 -16.54
N LEU A 126 -5.81 -5.87 -16.39
CA LEU A 126 -4.42 -5.43 -16.41
C LEU A 126 -3.68 -6.20 -17.51
N ALA A 127 -2.88 -5.49 -18.30
CA ALA A 127 -2.02 -6.11 -19.29
C ALA A 127 -0.93 -6.96 -18.62
N ASP A 128 -0.50 -8.04 -19.25
CA ASP A 128 0.64 -8.84 -18.79
C ASP A 128 1.91 -8.00 -18.66
N GLY A 129 2.64 -8.19 -17.57
CA GLY A 129 3.86 -7.42 -17.31
C GLY A 129 4.24 -7.37 -15.84
N TYR A 130 5.11 -6.42 -15.50
CA TYR A 130 5.49 -6.09 -14.14
C TYR A 130 4.81 -4.80 -13.72
N TYR A 131 4.24 -4.80 -12.52
CA TYR A 131 3.63 -3.63 -11.92
C TYR A 131 4.31 -3.33 -10.60
N LYS A 132 4.59 -2.04 -10.38
CA LYS A 132 5.10 -1.52 -9.11
C LYS A 132 4.04 -0.61 -8.53
N GLY A 133 3.54 -0.95 -7.35
CA GLY A 133 2.68 -0.09 -6.56
C GLY A 133 3.51 0.57 -5.46
N GLU A 134 3.47 1.90 -5.36
CA GLU A 134 4.13 2.67 -4.32
C GLU A 134 3.07 3.44 -3.53
N ALA A 135 2.95 3.16 -2.23
CA ALA A 135 2.17 3.97 -1.31
C ALA A 135 3.12 4.92 -0.58
N ILE A 136 2.90 6.22 -0.73
CA ILE A 136 3.77 7.27 -0.21
C ILE A 136 2.98 8.09 0.81
N ILE A 137 3.55 8.29 1.98
CA ILE A 137 3.00 9.15 3.04
C ILE A 137 4.02 10.25 3.32
N THR A 138 3.59 11.50 3.24
CA THR A 138 4.44 12.67 3.41
C THR A 138 3.85 13.60 4.47
N ALA A 139 4.55 13.74 5.59
CA ALA A 139 4.25 14.69 6.66
C ALA A 139 5.48 15.59 6.88
N GLN A 140 5.58 16.70 6.14
CA GLN A 140 6.76 17.55 6.19
C GLN A 140 6.76 18.46 7.43
N PRO A 141 7.94 18.72 8.04
CA PRO A 141 9.27 18.15 7.73
C PRO A 141 9.55 16.82 8.45
N THR A 142 8.55 16.26 9.15
CA THR A 142 8.70 15.17 10.11
C THR A 142 9.13 13.85 9.49
N VAL A 143 8.47 13.41 8.41
CA VAL A 143 8.74 12.12 7.77
C VAL A 143 8.21 12.05 6.34
N GLU A 144 8.90 11.27 5.52
CA GLU A 144 8.41 10.72 4.26
C GLU A 144 8.62 9.20 4.30
N VAL A 145 7.58 8.46 3.99
CA VAL A 145 7.55 7.00 4.00
C VAL A 145 7.08 6.49 2.65
N THR A 146 7.76 5.47 2.12
CA THR A 146 7.32 4.77 0.90
C THR A 146 7.28 3.27 1.14
N VAL A 147 6.12 2.65 0.87
CA VAL A 147 5.97 1.20 0.74
C VAL A 147 5.88 0.88 -0.75
N ALA A 148 6.78 0.06 -1.28
CA ALA A 148 6.75 -0.37 -2.67
C ALA A 148 6.57 -1.88 -2.79
N VAL A 149 5.67 -2.31 -3.67
CA VAL A 149 5.40 -3.71 -3.99
C VAL A 149 5.56 -3.91 -5.49
N VAL A 150 6.34 -4.91 -5.90
CA VAL A 150 6.44 -5.30 -7.32
C VAL A 150 5.78 -6.66 -7.54
N LEU A 151 4.86 -6.70 -8.48
CA LEU A 151 4.11 -7.89 -8.90
C LEU A 151 4.39 -8.17 -10.37
N ARG A 152 4.37 -9.46 -10.73
CA ARG A 152 4.33 -9.88 -12.14
C ARG A 152 2.94 -10.39 -12.42
N ILE A 153 2.21 -9.70 -13.28
CA ILE A 153 0.88 -10.07 -13.73
C ILE A 153 1.03 -10.92 -14.99
N ARG A 154 0.29 -12.04 -15.02
CA ARG A 154 0.18 -12.92 -16.17
C ARG A 154 -1.26 -13.36 -16.32
N THR A 155 -1.77 -13.28 -17.53
CA THR A 155 -3.06 -13.83 -17.89
C THR A 155 -3.00 -15.34 -17.74
N LYS A 156 -3.95 -15.93 -17.00
CA LYS A 156 -4.11 -17.39 -17.01
C LYS A 156 -4.69 -17.78 -18.37
N MET A 157 -3.86 -18.34 -19.24
CA MET A 157 -4.35 -19.08 -20.40
C MET A 157 -4.91 -20.42 -19.90
N PHE A 158 -6.13 -20.73 -20.31
CA PHE A 158 -6.85 -21.96 -19.98
C PHE A 158 -6.15 -23.21 -20.51
#